data_AF-A0A940EYL2-F1
#
_entry.id   AF-A0A940EYL2-F1
#
_cell.length_a   1.000
_cell.length_b   1.000
_cell.length_c   1.000
_cell.angle_alpha   90.00
_cell.angle_beta   90.00
_cell.angle_gamma   90.00
#
_symmetry.space_group_name_H-M   'P 1'
#
loop_
_entity.id
_entity.type
_entity.pdbx_description
1 polymer ?
#
loop_
_entity_poly.entity_id
_entity_poly.type
_entity_poly.pdbx_seq_one_letter_code
_entity_poly.pdbx_strand_id
1 'polypeptide(L)'
;MTTTVKTRILRTVAAAVAAAFVATPALLAAPADAKAPRGSLAEVILEPGALTGDPTHAIHRGWWGHGTGATPARTGSTFLSLDLADQSGKVTAASTAALGKKLQDQTLENLRVAFVPYSADGSNERPAVTKGQNAGEVFDWFTDAPFGAAWNGAASKNDAVFTVSTLSEWTAWWKVGRPLQGYSPDLKVLNVNSAGSGDPTTTPEGASILNRWPAGTKISMVFYLADGYDKTYPLIPRVAVGPDGRAISAWLTFRTVANPTDPARTSAGFEVLTYSPPSAYPGGGKAGTTTGEDASGAPAAQQGESESASSARASSKAGDGSTSENWLVAAVPGGRPVLFSLLAVVVLAALVGCVALLRRGAAASGHP
;
A
#
# COMPACT_ATOMS: atom_id res chain seq x y z
N MET A 1 29.69 -50.23 52.68
CA MET A 1 29.13 -49.00 53.27
C MET A 1 29.44 -47.87 52.30
N THR A 2 28.48 -47.56 51.42
CA THR A 2 28.70 -46.70 50.26
C THR A 2 27.33 -46.12 49.83
N THR A 3 26.98 -44.93 50.34
CA THR A 3 26.87 -43.62 49.65
C THR A 3 25.80 -43.49 48.56
N THR A 4 24.73 -42.77 48.91
CA THR A 4 24.37 -41.46 48.33
C THR A 4 24.37 -41.30 46.80
N VAL A 5 23.27 -41.68 46.13
CA VAL A 5 23.03 -41.24 44.72
C VAL A 5 21.58 -40.78 44.45
N LYS A 6 20.58 -41.09 45.30
CA LYS A 6 19.17 -40.87 44.92
C LYS A 6 18.59 -39.46 45.15
N THR A 7 19.34 -38.52 45.73
CA THR A 7 18.78 -37.20 46.14
C THR A 7 19.15 -36.02 45.23
N ARG A 8 19.69 -36.26 44.02
CA ARG A 8 20.06 -35.16 43.08
C ARG A 8 19.20 -35.04 41.82
N ILE A 9 18.32 -36.00 41.50
CA ILE A 9 17.55 -35.95 40.24
C ILE A 9 16.20 -35.22 40.39
N LEU A 10 15.67 -35.09 41.61
CA LEU A 10 14.39 -34.41 41.86
C LEU A 10 14.49 -32.88 42.02
N ARG A 11 15.70 -32.30 42.05
CA ARG A 11 15.87 -30.83 42.13
C ARG A 11 16.04 -30.13 40.77
N THR A 12 16.22 -30.88 39.68
CA THR A 12 16.44 -30.29 38.35
C THR A 12 15.16 -30.09 37.54
N VAL A 13 14.05 -30.74 37.91
CA VAL A 13 12.76 -30.60 37.21
C VAL A 13 11.89 -29.47 37.77
N ALA A 14 12.07 -29.11 39.05
CA ALA A 14 11.34 -27.98 39.66
C ALA A 14 11.86 -26.60 39.21
N ALA A 15 13.10 -26.51 38.72
CA ALA A 15 13.68 -25.26 38.20
C ALA A 15 13.27 -24.95 36.76
N ALA A 16 12.79 -25.94 36.00
CA ALA A 16 12.36 -25.75 34.60
C ALA A 16 10.90 -25.25 34.46
N VAL A 17 10.09 -25.34 35.54
CA VAL A 17 8.70 -24.84 35.54
C VAL A 17 8.60 -23.43 36.14
N ALA A 18 9.59 -23.00 36.93
CA ALA A 18 9.65 -21.66 37.50
C ALA A 18 10.18 -20.58 36.51
N ALA A 19 10.82 -20.98 35.42
CA ALA A 19 11.28 -20.08 34.34
C ALA A 19 10.23 -19.84 33.24
N ALA A 20 8.97 -20.26 33.46
CA ALA A 20 7.85 -19.98 32.56
C ALA A 20 6.91 -18.87 33.07
N PHE A 21 7.21 -18.24 34.22
CA PHE A 21 6.32 -17.28 34.90
C PHE A 21 6.87 -15.85 35.02
N VAL A 22 7.81 -15.45 34.15
CA VAL A 22 8.08 -14.04 33.87
C VAL A 22 7.85 -13.77 32.38
N ALA A 23 6.76 -14.30 31.84
CA ALA A 23 6.11 -13.66 30.71
C ALA A 23 5.30 -12.51 31.30
N THR A 24 5.87 -11.31 31.19
CA THR A 24 5.19 -10.04 31.35
C THR A 24 3.74 -10.18 30.85
N PRO A 25 2.72 -9.73 31.58
CA PRO A 25 1.47 -9.40 30.94
C PRO A 25 1.79 -8.19 30.04
N ALA A 26 2.35 -8.46 28.86
CA ALA A 26 2.02 -7.65 27.71
C ALA A 26 0.51 -7.73 27.68
N LEU A 27 -0.13 -6.66 28.17
CA LEU A 27 -1.54 -6.43 28.01
C LEU A 27 -1.87 -6.93 26.61
N LEU A 28 -2.62 -8.03 26.55
CA LEU A 28 -3.47 -8.32 25.42
C LEU A 28 -4.46 -7.17 25.41
N ALA A 29 -4.01 -6.01 24.94
CA ALA A 29 -4.89 -5.06 24.33
C ALA A 29 -5.58 -5.91 23.27
N ALA A 30 -6.83 -6.25 23.54
CA ALA A 30 -7.70 -6.80 22.53
C ALA A 30 -7.45 -5.97 21.26
N PRO A 31 -7.17 -6.60 20.10
CA PRO A 31 -6.93 -5.83 18.89
C PRO A 31 -8.10 -4.87 18.80
N ALA A 32 -7.78 -3.56 18.87
CA ALA A 32 -8.79 -2.52 18.86
C ALA A 32 -9.71 -2.88 17.70
N ASP A 33 -10.99 -3.11 18.04
CA ASP A 33 -12.01 -3.62 17.14
C ASP A 33 -11.76 -2.97 15.78
N ALA A 34 -11.36 -3.77 14.79
CA ALA A 34 -10.77 -3.32 13.53
C ALA A 34 -11.87 -2.73 12.64
N LYS A 35 -12.54 -1.70 13.17
CA LYS A 35 -13.54 -0.93 12.48
C LYS A 35 -12.86 -0.43 11.21
N ALA A 36 -13.57 -0.58 10.10
CA ALA A 36 -13.10 -0.11 8.81
C ALA A 36 -12.53 1.32 8.95
N PRO A 37 -11.41 1.63 8.28
CA PRO A 37 -10.82 2.97 8.29
C PRO A 37 -11.87 4.06 8.11
N ARG A 38 -11.70 5.19 8.79
CA ARG A 38 -12.60 6.35 8.70
C ARG A 38 -12.47 7.11 7.37
N GLY A 39 -12.20 6.43 6.25
CA GLY A 39 -11.94 7.09 4.97
C GLY A 39 -10.69 7.99 4.99
N SER A 40 -10.49 8.73 3.90
CA SER A 40 -9.30 9.57 3.72
C SER A 40 -9.28 10.75 4.69
N LEU A 41 -8.11 11.11 5.21
CA LEU A 41 -7.97 12.30 6.05
C LEU A 41 -7.96 13.60 5.23
N ALA A 42 -7.66 13.54 3.95
CA ALA A 42 -7.66 14.72 3.08
C ALA A 42 -8.03 14.31 1.65
N GLU A 43 -8.46 15.27 0.86
CA GLU A 43 -8.51 15.05 -0.58
C GLU A 43 -7.12 15.24 -1.16
N VAL A 44 -6.64 14.22 -1.87
CA VAL A 44 -5.38 14.28 -2.60
C VAL A 44 -5.70 14.75 -4.01
N ILE A 45 -5.05 15.82 -4.45
CA ILE A 45 -5.21 16.37 -5.79
C ILE A 45 -3.89 16.31 -6.55
N LEU A 46 -4.01 16.24 -7.88
CA LEU A 46 -2.87 16.33 -8.78
C LEU A 46 -3.01 17.66 -9.52
N GLU A 47 -1.93 18.41 -9.64
CA GLU A 47 -1.96 19.74 -10.27
C GLU A 47 -0.99 19.81 -11.44
N PRO A 48 -1.34 20.51 -12.54
CA PRO A 48 -0.44 20.79 -13.62
C PRO A 48 0.37 22.06 -13.34
N GLY A 49 1.66 22.06 -13.66
CA GLY A 49 2.47 23.27 -13.79
C GLY A 49 2.94 23.94 -12.49
N ALA A 50 2.11 24.05 -11.45
CA ALA A 50 2.50 24.58 -10.15
C ALA A 50 1.73 23.92 -8.99
N LEU A 51 2.33 23.94 -7.80
CA LEU A 51 1.67 23.56 -6.54
C LEU A 51 0.85 24.74 -6.01
N THR A 52 -0.47 24.61 -5.99
CA THR A 52 -1.36 25.65 -5.44
C THR A 52 -2.18 25.14 -4.25
N GLY A 53 -2.46 23.85 -4.20
CA GLY A 53 -3.39 23.26 -3.21
C GLY A 53 -4.84 23.67 -3.42
N ASP A 54 -5.14 24.33 -4.53
CA ASP A 54 -6.49 24.78 -4.89
C ASP A 54 -7.16 23.69 -5.75
N PRO A 55 -8.30 23.13 -5.33
CA PRO A 55 -8.97 22.06 -6.06
C PRO A 55 -9.47 22.49 -7.45
N THR A 56 -9.57 23.80 -7.73
CA THR A 56 -9.91 24.31 -9.07
C THR A 56 -8.81 24.06 -10.11
N HIS A 57 -7.57 23.81 -9.68
CA HIS A 57 -6.45 23.43 -10.54
C HIS A 57 -6.25 21.90 -10.62
N ALA A 58 -7.10 21.10 -9.95
CA ALA A 58 -6.98 19.66 -9.95
C ALA A 58 -7.16 19.07 -11.36
N ILE A 59 -6.30 18.11 -11.72
CA ILE A 59 -6.41 17.35 -12.96
C ILE A 59 -6.95 15.96 -12.68
N HIS A 60 -8.07 15.63 -13.32
CA HIS A 60 -8.75 14.34 -13.17
C HIS A 60 -8.28 13.29 -14.19
N ARG A 61 -7.56 13.73 -15.22
CA ARG A 61 -6.95 12.85 -16.21
C ARG A 61 -5.70 13.51 -16.77
N GLY A 62 -4.69 12.71 -17.07
CA GLY A 62 -3.47 13.24 -17.66
C GLY A 62 -2.38 12.21 -17.81
N TRP A 63 -1.19 12.70 -18.15
CA TRP A 63 0.02 11.94 -18.34
C TRP A 63 1.05 12.40 -17.30
N TRP A 64 1.60 11.46 -16.54
CA TRP A 64 2.56 11.77 -15.48
C TRP A 64 3.73 12.58 -16.06
N GLY A 65 3.93 13.81 -15.59
CA GLY A 65 4.98 14.69 -16.08
C GLY A 65 4.86 15.12 -17.56
N HIS A 66 3.78 14.79 -18.27
CA HIS A 66 3.63 15.06 -19.72
C HIS A 66 2.37 15.82 -20.10
N GLY A 67 1.69 16.43 -19.11
CA GLY A 67 0.53 17.30 -19.30
C GLY A 67 -0.81 16.57 -19.40
N THR A 68 -1.85 17.27 -19.87
CA THR A 68 -3.25 16.83 -19.81
C THR A 68 -3.91 16.64 -21.19
N GLY A 69 -3.14 16.74 -22.27
CA GLY A 69 -3.65 16.60 -23.64
C GLY A 69 -4.06 15.17 -24.00
N ALA A 70 -4.61 14.98 -25.21
CA ALA A 70 -5.03 13.67 -25.72
C ALA A 70 -3.86 12.67 -25.87
N THR A 71 -2.64 13.18 -26.01
CA THR A 71 -1.39 12.41 -26.08
C THR A 71 -0.35 13.04 -25.17
N PRO A 72 0.60 12.26 -24.60
CA PRO A 72 1.64 12.81 -23.75
C PRO A 72 2.57 13.71 -24.55
N ALA A 73 2.69 14.98 -24.14
CA ALA A 73 3.56 15.97 -24.79
C ALA A 73 5.06 15.70 -24.55
N ARG A 74 5.39 14.70 -23.72
CA ARG A 74 6.73 14.35 -23.24
C ARG A 74 7.45 15.46 -22.45
N THR A 75 6.79 16.57 -22.18
CA THR A 75 7.28 17.67 -21.33
C THR A 75 6.16 18.19 -20.46
N GLY A 76 6.44 18.51 -19.21
CA GLY A 76 5.47 19.01 -18.25
C GLY A 76 5.79 18.61 -16.82
N SER A 77 4.86 18.91 -15.92
CA SER A 77 4.98 18.64 -14.50
C SER A 77 3.63 18.21 -13.94
N THR A 78 3.63 17.14 -13.14
CA THR A 78 2.51 16.77 -12.27
C THR A 78 2.93 17.02 -10.84
N PHE A 79 2.26 17.94 -10.16
CA PHE A 79 2.50 18.22 -8.75
C PHE A 79 1.61 17.33 -7.88
N LEU A 80 2.21 16.72 -6.85
CA LEU A 80 1.49 15.92 -5.88
C LEU A 80 1.01 16.82 -4.73
N SER A 81 -0.30 16.95 -4.57
CA SER A 81 -0.89 17.98 -3.74
C SER A 81 -2.08 17.46 -2.93
N LEU A 82 -2.62 18.33 -2.09
CA LEU A 82 -3.76 18.12 -1.22
C LEU A 82 -4.71 19.29 -1.41
N ASP A 83 -6.01 19.06 -1.25
CA ASP A 83 -6.97 20.15 -1.14
C ASP A 83 -6.69 20.96 0.15
N LEU A 84 -6.14 22.15 -0.04
CA LEU A 84 -5.84 23.12 1.01
C LEU A 84 -6.95 24.16 1.17
N ALA A 85 -8.04 24.07 0.41
CA ALA A 85 -9.10 25.05 0.43
C ALA A 85 -9.96 24.94 1.71
N ASP A 86 -10.47 26.08 2.15
CA ASP A 86 -11.52 26.14 3.16
C ASP A 86 -12.91 25.84 2.58
N GLN A 87 -13.94 25.95 3.42
CA GLN A 87 -15.34 25.75 3.01
C GLN A 87 -15.84 26.77 1.97
N SER A 88 -15.12 27.87 1.77
CA SER A 88 -15.41 28.86 0.72
C SER A 88 -14.65 28.60 -0.59
N GLY A 89 -13.86 27.52 -0.64
CA GLY A 89 -13.03 27.15 -1.79
C GLY A 89 -11.74 27.96 -1.88
N LYS A 90 -11.27 28.59 -0.79
CA LYS A 90 -10.06 29.42 -0.79
C LYS A 90 -8.92 28.78 -0.02
N VAL A 91 -7.73 28.80 -0.61
CA VAL A 91 -6.49 28.42 0.07
C VAL A 91 -6.01 29.57 0.95
N THR A 92 -5.92 29.34 2.26
CA THR A 92 -5.49 30.33 3.25
C THR A 92 -4.50 29.70 4.23
N ALA A 93 -3.71 30.51 4.94
CA ALA A 93 -2.83 29.98 5.99
C ALA A 93 -3.60 29.21 7.07
N ALA A 94 -4.83 29.62 7.36
CA ALA A 94 -5.69 28.95 8.34
C ALA A 94 -6.19 27.58 7.86
N SER A 95 -6.57 27.46 6.58
CA SER A 95 -7.01 26.18 6.00
C SER A 95 -5.84 25.19 5.88
N THR A 96 -4.66 25.66 5.46
CA THR A 96 -3.44 24.85 5.44
C THR A 96 -3.07 24.36 6.84
N ALA A 97 -3.08 25.24 7.85
CA ALA A 97 -2.79 24.85 9.23
C ALA A 97 -3.83 23.88 9.81
N ALA A 98 -5.11 24.06 9.45
CA ALA A 98 -6.17 23.14 9.85
C ALA A 98 -5.96 21.74 9.26
N LEU A 99 -5.58 21.65 7.99
CA LEU A 99 -5.23 20.37 7.37
C LEU A 99 -3.99 19.76 8.00
N GLY A 100 -2.94 20.56 8.21
CA GLY A 100 -1.72 20.10 8.88
C GLY A 100 -2.00 19.52 10.27
N LYS A 101 -2.89 20.15 11.05
CA LYS A 101 -3.36 19.59 12.33
C LYS A 101 -4.08 18.25 12.15
N LYS A 102 -4.89 18.10 11.11
CA LYS A 102 -5.61 16.84 10.82
C LYS A 102 -4.65 15.70 10.45
N LEU A 103 -3.64 16.01 9.64
CA LEU A 103 -2.59 15.08 9.24
C LEU A 103 -1.48 14.92 10.29
N GLN A 104 -1.56 15.65 11.41
CA GLN A 104 -0.55 15.68 12.47
C GLN A 104 0.83 16.14 11.96
N ASP A 105 0.84 16.99 10.94
CA ASP A 105 2.02 17.58 10.33
C ASP A 105 1.75 19.05 9.97
N GLN A 106 2.19 19.98 10.82
CA GLN A 106 1.87 21.41 10.65
C GLN A 106 2.51 22.01 9.40
N THR A 107 3.61 21.45 8.91
CA THR A 107 4.33 21.96 7.73
C THR A 107 4.04 21.15 6.46
N LEU A 108 3.40 19.98 6.58
CA LEU A 108 3.19 19.00 5.50
C LEU A 108 4.49 18.43 4.90
N GLU A 109 5.66 18.81 5.44
CA GLU A 109 6.98 18.42 4.94
C GLU A 109 7.33 16.96 5.22
N ASN A 110 6.62 16.32 6.15
CA ASN A 110 6.85 14.92 6.54
C ASN A 110 5.94 13.95 5.78
N LEU A 111 5.05 14.45 4.93
CA LEU A 111 4.24 13.60 4.07
C LEU A 111 5.10 12.95 2.99
N ARG A 112 4.84 11.68 2.72
CA ARG A 112 5.52 10.86 1.71
C ARG A 112 4.50 10.06 0.91
N VAL A 113 4.92 9.54 -0.24
CA VAL A 113 4.02 8.90 -1.19
C VAL A 113 4.23 7.40 -1.28
N ALA A 114 3.13 6.67 -1.18
CA ALA A 114 3.04 5.24 -1.46
C ALA A 114 1.96 4.96 -2.49
N PHE A 115 2.00 3.75 -3.05
CA PHE A 115 0.96 3.22 -3.93
C PHE A 115 0.52 1.86 -3.43
N VAL A 116 -0.77 1.62 -3.50
CA VAL A 116 -1.38 0.34 -3.09
C VAL A 116 -2.49 -0.05 -4.06
N PRO A 117 -2.78 -1.36 -4.21
CA PRO A 117 -4.02 -1.79 -4.83
C PRO A 117 -5.20 -1.13 -4.10
N TYR A 118 -6.18 -0.66 -4.87
CA TYR A 118 -7.39 -0.07 -4.29
C TYR A 118 -8.10 -1.06 -3.36
N SER A 119 -8.55 -0.57 -2.21
CA SER A 119 -9.46 -1.32 -1.34
C SER A 119 -10.78 -0.58 -1.14
N ALA A 120 -11.89 -1.33 -1.13
CA ALA A 120 -13.23 -0.74 -0.99
C ALA A 120 -13.46 -0.09 0.38
N ASP A 121 -12.78 -0.58 1.41
CA ASP A 121 -12.89 -0.13 2.80
C ASP A 121 -11.75 0.81 3.24
N GLY A 122 -10.79 1.10 2.36
CA GLY A 122 -9.61 1.90 2.66
C GLY A 122 -8.55 1.18 3.49
N SER A 123 -8.65 -0.14 3.67
CA SER A 123 -7.72 -0.93 4.48
C SER A 123 -6.30 -0.97 3.90
N ASN A 124 -6.15 -0.91 2.57
CA ASN A 124 -4.84 -0.84 1.92
C ASN A 124 -4.25 0.58 1.99
N GLU A 125 -5.08 1.61 1.88
CA GLU A 125 -4.67 3.01 1.87
C GLU A 125 -4.38 3.55 3.28
N ARG A 126 -4.97 2.93 4.30
CA ARG A 126 -4.77 3.25 5.70
C ARG A 126 -4.54 1.97 6.52
N PRO A 127 -3.45 1.23 6.25
CA PRO A 127 -3.19 -0.06 6.88
C PRO A 127 -2.95 0.08 8.38
N ALA A 128 -3.08 -1.04 9.10
CA ALA A 128 -2.61 -1.13 10.48
C ALA A 128 -1.08 -1.06 10.49
N VAL A 129 -0.51 -0.27 11.41
CA VAL A 129 0.93 -0.03 11.49
C VAL A 129 1.40 -0.17 12.93
N THR A 130 2.51 -0.88 13.10
CA THR A 130 3.24 -0.95 14.36
C THR A 130 4.38 0.06 14.35
N LYS A 131 4.64 0.69 15.50
CA LYS A 131 5.72 1.66 15.65
C LYS A 131 7.05 1.02 15.26
N GLY A 132 7.78 1.66 14.35
CA GLY A 132 9.05 1.13 13.83
C GLY A 132 8.98 0.74 12.36
N GLN A 133 7.79 0.43 11.83
CA GLN A 133 7.66 -0.09 10.47
C GLN A 133 7.96 0.96 9.39
N ASN A 134 8.74 0.57 8.40
CA ASN A 134 9.09 1.41 7.26
C ASN A 134 8.07 1.29 6.12
N ALA A 135 8.11 2.24 5.18
CA ALA A 135 7.13 2.32 4.11
C ALA A 135 7.03 1.04 3.26
N GLY A 136 8.16 0.37 3.00
CA GLY A 136 8.19 -0.87 2.23
C GLY A 136 7.67 -2.10 2.98
N GLU A 137 7.56 -2.03 4.31
CA GLU A 137 6.91 -3.07 5.14
C GLU A 137 5.40 -2.85 5.24
N VAL A 138 4.94 -1.62 5.02
CA VAL A 138 3.54 -1.19 5.21
C VAL A 138 2.77 -1.14 3.89
N PHE A 139 3.41 -0.74 2.80
CA PHE A 139 2.80 -0.53 1.49
C PHE A 139 3.46 -1.40 0.42
N ASP A 140 2.69 -1.78 -0.61
CA ASP A 140 3.17 -2.58 -1.74
C ASP A 140 4.29 -1.87 -2.53
N TRP A 141 4.11 -0.56 -2.71
CA TRP A 141 5.00 0.29 -3.46
C TRP A 141 5.17 1.63 -2.76
N PHE A 142 6.37 2.18 -2.80
CA PHE A 142 6.64 3.46 -2.18
C PHE A 142 7.69 4.24 -2.94
N THR A 143 7.76 5.53 -2.63
CA THR A 143 8.80 6.41 -3.12
C THR A 143 8.99 7.58 -2.15
N ASP A 144 10.22 8.09 -2.02
CA ASP A 144 10.52 9.21 -1.11
C ASP A 144 10.14 10.57 -1.74
N ALA A 145 8.94 10.66 -2.32
CA ALA A 145 8.40 11.91 -2.85
C ALA A 145 7.66 12.65 -1.72
N PRO A 146 8.03 13.90 -1.41
CA PRO A 146 7.31 14.71 -0.44
C PRO A 146 6.02 15.31 -1.02
N PHE A 147 5.18 15.88 -0.15
CA PHE A 147 4.13 16.81 -0.58
C PHE A 147 4.75 17.95 -1.41
N GLY A 148 4.06 18.33 -2.50
CA GLY A 148 4.55 19.34 -3.42
C GLY A 148 5.61 18.87 -4.41
N ALA A 149 5.98 17.58 -4.40
CA ALA A 149 6.92 17.03 -5.37
C ALA A 149 6.42 17.27 -6.81
N ALA A 150 7.31 17.82 -7.64
CA ALA A 150 7.08 17.99 -9.07
C ALA A 150 7.59 16.77 -9.82
N TRP A 151 6.68 16.00 -10.40
CA TRP A 151 7.01 14.89 -11.28
C TRP A 151 7.12 15.40 -12.71
N ASN A 152 8.37 15.63 -13.11
CA ASN A 152 8.70 16.28 -14.38
C ASN A 152 9.00 15.25 -15.44
N GLY A 153 8.36 15.40 -16.59
CA GLY A 153 8.71 14.63 -17.77
C GLY A 153 9.79 15.30 -18.60
N ALA A 154 10.50 14.49 -19.38
CA ALA A 154 11.54 14.91 -20.29
C ALA A 154 11.30 14.37 -21.70
N ALA A 155 11.75 15.13 -22.71
CA ALA A 155 11.56 14.74 -24.11
C ALA A 155 12.36 13.48 -24.51
N SER A 156 13.26 13.00 -23.64
CA SER A 156 14.12 11.84 -23.91
C SER A 156 13.32 10.53 -23.91
N LYS A 157 13.74 9.57 -24.76
CA LYS A 157 13.04 8.28 -24.85
C LYS A 157 13.13 7.45 -23.57
N ASN A 158 14.19 7.65 -22.79
CA ASN A 158 14.41 7.00 -21.51
C ASN A 158 13.80 7.76 -20.32
N ASP A 159 12.94 8.75 -20.58
CA ASP A 159 12.27 9.47 -19.51
C ASP A 159 11.39 8.53 -18.68
N ALA A 160 11.74 8.45 -17.39
CA ALA A 160 11.09 7.61 -16.40
C ALA A 160 10.14 8.39 -15.49
N VAL A 161 10.15 9.73 -15.52
CA VAL A 161 9.42 10.67 -14.63
C VAL A 161 9.73 10.50 -13.15
N PHE A 162 9.43 9.33 -12.57
CA PHE A 162 9.73 8.99 -11.19
C PHE A 162 9.96 7.48 -11.02
N THR A 163 10.79 7.12 -10.04
CA THR A 163 11.01 5.72 -9.65
C THR A 163 10.08 5.33 -8.51
N VAL A 164 9.41 4.19 -8.65
CA VAL A 164 8.55 3.58 -7.64
C VAL A 164 9.09 2.19 -7.31
N SER A 165 9.33 1.93 -6.03
CA SER A 165 10.07 0.76 -5.55
C SER A 165 9.19 -0.17 -4.71
N THR A 166 9.50 -1.47 -4.72
CA THR A 166 9.14 -2.38 -3.62
C THR A 166 10.25 -2.38 -2.57
N LEU A 167 9.99 -2.96 -1.40
CA LEU A 167 11.04 -3.21 -0.40
C LEU A 167 12.14 -4.14 -0.93
N SER A 168 11.79 -5.15 -1.73
CA SER A 168 12.77 -6.09 -2.27
C SER A 168 13.73 -5.44 -3.26
N GLU A 169 13.22 -4.60 -4.19
CA GLU A 169 14.02 -3.83 -5.13
C GLU A 169 14.95 -2.86 -4.38
N TRP A 170 14.40 -2.10 -3.42
CA TRP A 170 15.17 -1.17 -2.60
C TRP A 170 16.30 -1.86 -1.84
N THR A 171 15.99 -2.96 -1.15
CA THR A 171 16.98 -3.66 -0.32
C THR A 171 18.03 -4.37 -1.16
N ALA A 172 17.69 -4.85 -2.37
CA ALA A 172 18.66 -5.38 -3.32
C ALA A 172 19.66 -4.29 -3.74
N TRP A 173 19.17 -3.13 -4.16
CA TRP A 173 19.98 -1.95 -4.50
C TRP A 173 20.90 -1.50 -3.35
N TRP A 174 20.36 -1.46 -2.13
CA TRP A 174 21.14 -1.12 -0.95
C TRP A 174 22.30 -2.09 -0.72
N LYS A 175 22.04 -3.40 -0.83
CA LYS A 175 23.05 -4.46 -0.62
C LYS A 175 24.19 -4.41 -1.64
N VAL A 176 23.94 -3.97 -2.87
CA VAL A 176 24.97 -3.85 -3.91
C VAL A 176 25.67 -2.48 -3.90
N GLY A 177 25.52 -1.69 -2.83
CA GLY A 177 26.26 -0.44 -2.63
C GLY A 177 25.62 0.79 -3.26
N ARG A 178 24.32 0.72 -3.60
CA ARG A 178 23.54 1.83 -4.19
C ARG A 178 24.12 2.36 -5.51
N PRO A 179 24.22 1.51 -6.55
CA PRO A 179 24.75 1.90 -7.86
C PRO A 179 23.88 2.95 -8.53
N LEU A 180 24.48 3.87 -9.30
CA LEU A 180 23.74 4.87 -10.06
C LEU A 180 22.87 4.17 -11.12
N GLN A 181 21.65 4.66 -11.26
CA GLN A 181 20.65 4.08 -12.15
C GLN A 181 20.21 5.06 -13.21
N GLY A 182 19.99 4.52 -14.41
CA GLY A 182 19.27 5.17 -15.49
C GLY A 182 18.20 4.24 -16.04
N TYR A 183 17.49 4.70 -17.06
CA TYR A 183 16.50 3.89 -17.76
C TYR A 183 16.90 3.71 -19.23
N SER A 184 16.53 2.57 -19.81
CA SER A 184 16.53 2.37 -21.25
C SER A 184 15.30 3.03 -21.89
N PRO A 185 15.24 3.15 -23.23
CA PRO A 185 14.01 3.56 -23.93
C PRO A 185 12.80 2.67 -23.63
N ASP A 186 13.00 1.40 -23.29
CA ASP A 186 11.95 0.46 -22.88
C ASP A 186 11.65 0.53 -21.37
N LEU A 187 12.15 1.57 -20.69
CA LEU A 187 11.97 1.82 -19.25
C LEU A 187 12.45 0.67 -18.35
N LYS A 188 13.52 -0.01 -18.76
CA LYS A 188 14.25 -0.96 -17.91
C LYS A 188 15.37 -0.23 -17.18
N VAL A 189 15.55 -0.54 -15.89
CA VAL A 189 16.65 0.00 -15.09
C VAL A 189 17.98 -0.46 -15.67
N LEU A 190 18.92 0.47 -15.78
CA LEU A 190 20.30 0.26 -16.19
C LEU A 190 21.21 0.73 -15.06
N ASN A 191 22.20 -0.08 -14.71
CA ASN A 191 23.31 0.40 -13.89
C ASN A 191 24.22 1.24 -14.80
N VAL A 192 24.33 2.54 -14.49
CA VAL A 192 25.08 3.51 -15.29
C VAL A 192 26.45 3.85 -14.69
N ASN A 193 26.88 3.13 -13.63
CA ASN A 193 28.24 3.25 -13.14
C ASN A 193 29.20 2.82 -14.26
N SER A 194 30.00 3.75 -14.78
CA SER A 194 31.29 3.40 -15.35
C SER A 194 32.12 2.76 -14.25
N ALA A 195 32.73 1.60 -14.51
CA ALA A 195 33.58 0.91 -13.54
C ALA A 195 34.56 1.91 -12.88
N GLY A 196 34.31 2.29 -11.62
CA GLY A 196 35.14 3.24 -10.87
C GLY A 196 34.46 4.49 -10.30
N SER A 197 33.20 4.83 -10.65
CA SER A 197 32.47 5.91 -9.94
C SER A 197 31.89 5.37 -8.63
N GLY A 198 32.61 5.60 -7.53
CA GLY A 198 32.32 5.02 -6.21
C GLY A 198 31.22 5.72 -5.39
N ASP A 199 30.53 6.71 -5.95
CA ASP A 199 29.55 7.48 -5.18
C ASP A 199 28.20 6.78 -5.12
N PRO A 200 27.68 6.47 -3.92
CA PRO A 200 26.37 5.87 -3.78
C PRO A 200 25.27 6.87 -4.15
N THR A 201 24.32 6.45 -4.98
CA THR A 201 23.15 7.28 -5.30
C THR A 201 22.11 7.26 -4.18
N THR A 202 21.25 8.27 -4.15
CA THR A 202 20.05 8.34 -3.32
C THR A 202 18.80 7.88 -4.05
N THR A 203 18.85 7.73 -5.37
CA THR A 203 17.73 7.22 -6.18
C THR A 203 17.73 5.69 -6.12
N PRO A 204 16.69 5.08 -5.52
CA PRO A 204 16.61 3.64 -5.33
C PRO A 204 16.36 2.89 -6.64
N GLU A 205 16.51 1.57 -6.59
CA GLU A 205 15.96 0.67 -7.60
C GLU A 205 14.46 0.54 -7.49
N GLY A 206 13.82 0.47 -8.65
CA GLY A 206 12.39 0.30 -8.80
C GLY A 206 12.02 0.26 -10.28
N ALA A 207 10.77 0.54 -10.61
CA ALA A 207 10.37 0.80 -11.99
C ALA A 207 9.96 2.25 -12.18
N SER A 208 9.99 2.70 -13.43
CA SER A 208 9.39 3.97 -13.79
C SER A 208 7.89 3.93 -13.48
N ILE A 209 7.33 5.02 -12.95
CA ILE A 209 5.88 5.10 -12.79
C ILE A 209 5.12 4.88 -14.11
N LEU A 210 5.76 5.17 -15.23
CA LEU A 210 5.19 5.08 -16.58
C LEU A 210 5.03 3.63 -17.06
N ASN A 211 5.67 2.66 -16.40
CA ASN A 211 5.55 1.24 -16.70
C ASN A 211 5.42 0.34 -15.46
N ARG A 212 5.20 0.91 -14.26
CA ARG A 212 5.14 0.13 -13.02
C ARG A 212 3.98 -0.86 -13.00
N TRP A 213 2.87 -0.50 -13.63
CA TRP A 213 1.65 -1.30 -13.61
C TRP A 213 1.07 -1.47 -15.01
N PRO A 214 0.31 -2.55 -15.27
CA PRO A 214 -0.49 -2.67 -16.48
C PRO A 214 -1.50 -1.52 -16.61
N ALA A 215 -1.91 -1.21 -17.84
CA ALA A 215 -3.00 -0.27 -18.08
C ALA A 215 -4.34 -0.83 -17.55
N GLY A 216 -5.24 0.05 -17.14
CA GLY A 216 -6.53 -0.32 -16.57
C GLY A 216 -6.47 -0.76 -15.11
N THR A 217 -5.28 -0.78 -14.49
CA THR A 217 -5.13 -1.16 -13.08
C THR A 217 -5.69 -0.05 -12.19
N LYS A 218 -6.57 -0.44 -11.25
CA LYS A 218 -7.13 0.45 -10.24
C LYS A 218 -6.20 0.50 -9.01
N ILE A 219 -5.61 1.66 -8.75
CA ILE A 219 -4.56 1.88 -7.75
C ILE A 219 -4.89 3.15 -6.96
N SER A 220 -4.47 3.18 -5.70
CA SER A 220 -4.52 4.38 -4.87
C SER A 220 -3.12 4.95 -4.67
N MET A 221 -2.98 6.26 -4.88
CA MET A 221 -1.82 7.04 -4.42
C MET A 221 -2.10 7.52 -3.00
N VAL A 222 -1.19 7.23 -2.08
CA VAL A 222 -1.35 7.47 -0.66
C VAL A 222 -0.29 8.45 -0.19
N PHE A 223 -0.70 9.63 0.28
CA PHE A 223 0.12 10.42 1.17
C PHE A 223 0.06 9.82 2.57
N TYR A 224 1.20 9.44 3.14
CA TYR A 224 1.31 8.98 4.51
C TYR A 224 2.26 9.91 5.28
N LEU A 225 1.99 10.10 6.58
CA LEU A 225 2.90 10.81 7.46
C LEU A 225 4.12 9.93 7.78
N ALA A 226 5.32 10.45 7.55
CA ALA A 226 6.55 9.86 8.04
C ALA A 226 6.94 10.46 9.40
N ASP A 227 7.50 9.65 10.30
CA ASP A 227 8.03 10.11 11.61
C ASP A 227 9.56 9.95 11.72
N GLY A 228 10.22 9.75 10.59
CA GLY A 228 11.66 9.59 10.46
C GLY A 228 12.01 8.58 9.38
N TYR A 229 13.19 7.98 9.49
CA TYR A 229 13.69 6.98 8.55
C TYR A 229 13.97 5.64 9.25
N ASP A 230 14.02 4.57 8.48
CA ASP A 230 14.40 3.24 8.95
C ASP A 230 15.86 3.24 9.46
N LYS A 231 16.14 2.49 10.53
CA LYS A 231 17.48 2.46 11.13
C LYS A 231 18.49 1.66 10.30
N THR A 232 18.01 0.63 9.60
CA THR A 232 18.83 -0.26 8.76
C THR A 232 18.99 0.33 7.36
N TYR A 233 17.92 0.95 6.84
CA TYR A 233 17.86 1.55 5.52
C TYR A 233 17.48 3.04 5.63
N PRO A 234 18.40 3.94 5.99
CA PRO A 234 18.13 5.34 6.36
C PRO A 234 17.58 6.26 5.25
N LEU A 235 17.16 5.69 4.13
CA LEU A 235 16.46 6.35 3.04
C LEU A 235 15.03 5.83 2.83
N ILE A 236 14.58 4.83 3.58
CA ILE A 236 13.19 4.39 3.61
C ILE A 236 12.47 5.14 4.73
N PRO A 237 11.46 5.97 4.44
CA PRO A 237 10.71 6.65 5.49
C PRO A 237 9.99 5.65 6.39
N ARG A 238 9.95 5.96 7.69
CA ARG A 238 9.17 5.24 8.68
C ARG A 238 7.76 5.79 8.75
N VAL A 239 6.75 4.92 8.79
CA VAL A 239 5.34 5.34 8.78
C VAL A 239 4.91 5.71 10.19
N ALA A 240 4.35 6.92 10.34
CA ALA A 240 3.78 7.37 11.60
C ALA A 240 2.51 6.58 11.95
N VAL A 241 2.38 6.24 13.23
CA VAL A 241 1.23 5.50 13.75
C VAL A 241 0.24 6.47 14.38
N GLY A 242 -0.98 6.49 13.85
CA GLY A 242 -2.10 7.25 14.38
C GLY A 242 -2.62 6.67 15.71
N PRO A 243 -3.46 7.43 16.43
CA PRO A 243 -4.00 7.01 17.73
C PRO A 243 -4.86 5.73 17.67
N ASP A 244 -5.32 5.33 16.49
CA ASP A 244 -6.07 4.10 16.24
C ASP A 244 -5.19 2.93 15.73
N GLY A 245 -3.86 3.05 15.81
CA GLY A 245 -2.93 2.00 15.40
C GLY A 245 -2.80 1.82 13.89
N ARG A 246 -3.24 2.80 13.10
CA ARG A 246 -3.17 2.79 11.63
C ARG A 246 -2.29 3.91 11.11
N ALA A 247 -1.87 3.81 9.86
CA ALA A 247 -1.20 4.90 9.18
C ALA A 247 -2.03 6.20 9.25
N ILE A 248 -1.36 7.33 9.38
CA ILE A 248 -1.98 8.65 9.15
C ILE A 248 -1.85 8.92 7.66
N SER A 249 -2.95 8.82 6.91
CA SER A 249 -2.91 8.90 5.46
C SER A 249 -4.07 9.67 4.82
N ALA A 250 -3.80 10.17 3.62
CA ALA A 250 -4.77 10.69 2.67
C ALA A 250 -4.51 10.05 1.30
N TRP A 251 -5.54 9.81 0.49
CA TRP A 251 -5.35 9.12 -0.78
C TRP A 251 -6.29 9.56 -1.90
N LEU A 252 -5.83 9.29 -3.12
CA LEU A 252 -6.55 9.44 -4.39
C LEU A 252 -6.58 8.08 -5.08
N THR A 253 -7.73 7.67 -5.60
CA THR A 253 -7.83 6.44 -6.40
C THR A 253 -7.93 6.79 -7.87
N PHE A 254 -7.11 6.12 -8.69
CA PHE A 254 -7.07 6.30 -10.13
C PHE A 254 -6.97 4.96 -10.86
N ARG A 255 -7.24 5.01 -12.16
CA ARG A 255 -6.96 3.95 -13.13
C ARG A 255 -5.75 4.32 -13.96
N THR A 256 -4.82 3.40 -14.14
CA THR A 256 -3.66 3.61 -15.01
C THR A 256 -4.06 3.62 -16.49
N VAL A 257 -3.38 4.43 -17.29
CA VAL A 257 -3.65 4.58 -18.74
C VAL A 257 -2.36 4.34 -19.52
N ALA A 258 -2.43 3.47 -20.54
CA ALA A 258 -1.30 3.25 -21.46
C ALA A 258 -1.10 4.45 -22.39
N ASN A 259 0.15 4.71 -22.77
CA ASN A 259 0.42 5.58 -23.91
C ASN A 259 -0.07 4.90 -25.20
N PRO A 260 -0.95 5.54 -26.00
CA PRO A 260 -1.49 4.93 -27.23
C PRO A 260 -0.43 4.71 -28.32
N THR A 261 0.74 5.34 -28.21
CA THR A 261 1.81 5.32 -29.21
C THR A 261 3.10 4.66 -28.72
N ASP A 262 3.15 4.21 -27.46
CA ASP A 262 4.35 3.63 -26.85
C ASP A 262 3.99 2.45 -25.94
N PRO A 263 4.12 1.20 -26.43
CA PRO A 263 3.71 0.02 -25.68
C PRO A 263 4.58 -0.27 -24.45
N ALA A 264 5.77 0.34 -24.34
CA ALA A 264 6.59 0.20 -23.14
C ALA A 264 6.00 0.97 -21.94
N ARG A 265 5.11 1.94 -22.19
CA ARG A 265 4.55 2.84 -21.19
C ARG A 265 3.12 2.46 -20.82
N THR A 266 2.98 1.37 -20.09
CA THR A 266 1.68 0.78 -19.71
C THR A 266 0.91 1.56 -18.64
N SER A 267 1.58 2.44 -17.89
CA SER A 267 0.99 3.31 -16.88
C SER A 267 1.44 4.77 -17.05
N ALA A 268 1.58 5.20 -18.32
CA ALA A 268 2.01 6.55 -18.69
C ALA A 268 1.08 7.66 -18.16
N GLY A 269 -0.21 7.35 -18.07
CA GLY A 269 -1.23 8.28 -17.62
C GLY A 269 -2.12 7.72 -16.53
N PHE A 270 -3.07 8.55 -16.14
CA PHE A 270 -4.03 8.24 -15.08
C PHE A 270 -5.41 8.85 -15.40
N GLU A 271 -6.44 8.20 -14.87
CA GLU A 271 -7.81 8.67 -14.80
C GLU A 271 -8.26 8.56 -13.34
N VAL A 272 -8.53 9.69 -12.70
CA VAL A 272 -9.04 9.74 -11.33
C VAL A 272 -10.45 9.18 -11.29
N LEU A 273 -10.66 8.17 -10.44
CA LEU A 273 -11.96 7.51 -10.31
C LEU A 273 -12.78 8.10 -9.17
N THR A 274 -12.14 8.28 -8.02
CA THR A 274 -12.80 8.80 -6.82
C THR A 274 -11.81 9.58 -5.98
N TYR A 275 -12.19 10.79 -5.62
CA TYR A 275 -11.70 11.44 -4.41
C TYR A 275 -12.37 10.74 -3.24
N SER A 276 -11.60 10.12 -2.35
CA SER A 276 -12.21 9.52 -1.17
C SER A 276 -12.79 10.65 -0.32
N PRO A 277 -14.12 10.69 -0.09
CA PRO A 277 -14.71 11.77 0.68
C PRO A 277 -14.04 11.80 2.05
N PRO A 278 -13.58 12.97 2.53
CA PRO A 278 -13.05 13.06 3.88
C PRO A 278 -14.09 12.52 4.84
N SER A 279 -13.69 11.73 5.85
CA SER A 279 -14.61 11.30 6.91
C SER A 279 -15.45 12.50 7.34
N ALA A 280 -16.77 12.36 7.32
CA ALA A 280 -17.69 13.40 7.75
C ALA A 280 -17.25 13.92 9.12
N TYR A 281 -16.75 15.16 9.16
CA TYR A 281 -16.47 15.87 10.39
C TYR A 281 -17.79 16.47 10.89
N PRO A 282 -18.12 16.39 12.19
CA PRO A 282 -19.19 17.18 12.77
C PRO A 282 -18.77 18.67 12.77
N GLY A 283 -19.00 19.34 11.65
CA GLY A 283 -18.59 20.73 11.39
C GLY A 283 -18.04 21.00 9.99
N GLY A 284 -17.83 19.96 9.17
CA GLY A 284 -17.46 20.10 7.76
C GLY A 284 -18.70 19.99 6.87
N GLY A 285 -19.17 21.11 6.34
CA GLY A 285 -20.16 21.10 5.24
C GLY A 285 -19.62 20.33 4.04
N LYS A 286 -20.54 19.75 3.25
CA LYS A 286 -20.25 18.92 2.08
C LYS A 286 -19.17 19.55 1.19
N ALA A 287 -17.97 18.96 1.15
CA ALA A 287 -17.11 19.09 0.00
C ALA A 287 -17.88 18.46 -1.19
N GLY A 288 -17.98 19.20 -2.29
CA GLY A 288 -18.70 18.76 -3.48
C GLY A 288 -18.01 17.55 -4.09
N THR A 289 -18.43 16.35 -3.68
CA THR A 289 -18.04 15.11 -4.34
C THR A 289 -18.71 15.09 -5.71
N THR A 290 -17.99 15.46 -6.77
CA THR A 290 -18.33 15.01 -8.11
C THR A 290 -17.85 13.57 -8.23
N THR A 291 -18.68 12.62 -7.81
CA THR A 291 -18.52 11.22 -8.18
C THR A 291 -18.69 11.11 -9.70
N GLY A 292 -17.63 10.68 -10.39
CA GLY A 292 -17.77 10.12 -11.73
C GLY A 292 -18.54 8.82 -11.60
N GLU A 293 -19.85 8.91 -11.85
CA GLU A 293 -20.79 7.80 -11.80
C GLU A 293 -20.42 6.77 -12.87
N ASP A 294 -20.44 5.49 -12.50
CA ASP A 294 -20.26 4.33 -13.36
C ASP A 294 -21.35 4.31 -14.46
N ALA A 295 -21.14 5.05 -15.56
CA ALA A 295 -21.99 4.98 -16.73
C ALA A 295 -21.43 3.95 -17.72
N SER A 296 -21.77 2.68 -17.50
CA SER A 296 -21.86 1.70 -18.57
C SER A 296 -23.06 2.06 -19.46
N GLY A 297 -22.88 3.07 -20.33
CA GLY A 297 -23.87 3.54 -21.29
C GLY A 297 -23.33 3.40 -22.70
N ALA A 298 -23.85 2.41 -23.43
CA ALA A 298 -23.64 2.28 -24.88
C ALA A 298 -23.98 3.60 -25.61
N PRO A 299 -23.32 3.91 -26.75
CA PRO A 299 -23.52 5.17 -27.44
C PRO A 299 -24.94 5.24 -28.04
N ALA A 300 -25.71 6.23 -27.60
CA ALA A 300 -26.97 6.59 -28.23
C ALA A 300 -26.68 7.32 -29.55
N ALA A 301 -26.90 6.63 -30.67
CA ALA A 301 -27.08 7.25 -31.98
C ALA A 301 -28.57 7.58 -32.19
N GLN A 302 -28.88 8.87 -32.36
CA GLN A 302 -30.01 9.34 -33.17
C GLN A 302 -29.42 9.64 -34.57
N GLN A 303 -30.02 9.39 -35.72
CA GLN A 303 -31.39 9.16 -36.14
C GLN A 303 -31.33 8.56 -37.56
N GLY A 304 -32.26 7.67 -37.92
CA GLY A 304 -32.39 7.17 -39.29
C GLY A 304 -33.44 6.07 -39.36
N GLU A 305 -34.68 6.48 -39.68
CA GLU A 305 -35.84 5.61 -39.90
C GLU A 305 -35.62 4.68 -41.11
N SER A 306 -35.93 3.39 -40.96
CA SER A 306 -36.51 2.55 -42.00
C SER A 306 -36.97 1.22 -41.38
N GLU A 307 -38.26 0.94 -41.53
CA GLU A 307 -38.91 -0.33 -41.20
C GLU A 307 -38.42 -1.48 -42.11
N SER A 308 -38.33 -2.70 -41.55
CA SER A 308 -38.93 -3.93 -42.12
C SER A 308 -38.50 -5.19 -41.36
N ALA A 309 -39.49 -5.75 -40.65
CA ALA A 309 -39.86 -7.17 -40.54
C ALA A 309 -38.81 -8.30 -40.34
N SER A 310 -38.96 -8.95 -39.18
CA SER A 310 -39.28 -10.38 -38.98
C SER A 310 -38.21 -11.35 -38.41
N SER A 311 -38.75 -12.24 -37.56
CA SER A 311 -38.28 -13.59 -37.18
C SER A 311 -37.39 -13.78 -35.94
N ALA A 312 -38.08 -13.99 -34.80
CA ALA A 312 -37.99 -15.14 -33.88
C ALA A 312 -36.66 -15.93 -33.74
N ARG A 313 -36.19 -16.15 -32.50
CA ARG A 313 -36.44 -17.37 -31.68
C ARG A 313 -35.61 -17.34 -30.38
N ALA A 314 -36.23 -17.82 -29.30
CA ALA A 314 -35.68 -17.97 -27.97
C ALA A 314 -34.60 -19.08 -27.86
N SER A 315 -33.71 -18.99 -26.87
CA SER A 315 -33.36 -20.13 -26.01
C SER A 315 -32.56 -19.70 -24.77
N SER A 316 -33.07 -20.13 -23.63
CA SER A 316 -32.50 -20.16 -22.29
C SER A 316 -31.21 -20.99 -22.17
N LYS A 317 -30.32 -20.64 -21.23
CA LYS A 317 -29.67 -21.66 -20.39
C LYS A 317 -29.19 -21.09 -19.05
N ALA A 318 -29.90 -21.50 -18.00
CA ALA A 318 -29.38 -21.57 -16.64
C ALA A 318 -28.29 -22.65 -16.57
N GLY A 319 -27.28 -22.41 -15.74
CA GLY A 319 -26.20 -23.34 -15.42
C GLY A 319 -25.73 -23.06 -14.00
N ASP A 320 -26.49 -23.59 -13.06
CA ASP A 320 -26.17 -23.77 -11.65
C ASP A 320 -25.13 -24.91 -11.49
N GLY A 321 -24.29 -24.86 -10.45
CA GLY A 321 -23.49 -26.01 -10.04
C GLY A 321 -22.13 -25.72 -9.39
N SER A 322 -22.11 -25.75 -8.05
CA SER A 322 -21.16 -26.52 -7.19
C SER A 322 -19.65 -26.26 -7.38
N THR A 323 -18.89 -25.81 -6.38
CA THR A 323 -18.57 -26.64 -5.20
C THR A 323 -18.21 -25.82 -3.96
N SER A 324 -18.76 -26.28 -2.84
CA SER A 324 -18.40 -25.99 -1.47
C SER A 324 -16.98 -26.47 -1.15
N GLU A 325 -15.97 -25.62 -1.31
CA GLU A 325 -14.67 -25.85 -0.68
C GLU A 325 -14.19 -24.55 -0.04
N ASN A 326 -13.78 -24.64 1.23
CA ASN A 326 -13.05 -23.61 2.00
C ASN A 326 -13.85 -22.70 2.96
N TRP A 327 -14.99 -23.12 3.50
CA TRP A 327 -15.61 -22.40 4.62
C TRP A 327 -14.67 -22.26 5.85
N LEU A 328 -13.81 -23.27 6.08
CA LEU A 328 -12.79 -23.27 7.12
C LEU A 328 -11.68 -22.22 6.92
N VAL A 329 -11.41 -21.81 5.67
CA VAL A 329 -10.41 -20.78 5.37
C VAL A 329 -11.01 -19.39 5.54
N ALA A 330 -12.30 -19.22 5.22
CA ALA A 330 -13.01 -17.94 5.38
C ALA A 330 -13.27 -17.57 6.86
N ALA A 331 -13.28 -18.56 7.76
CA ALA A 331 -13.53 -18.37 9.18
C ALA A 331 -12.28 -17.94 9.99
N VAL A 332 -11.08 -17.95 9.40
CA VAL A 332 -9.83 -17.59 10.08
C VAL A 332 -9.37 -16.20 9.64
N PRO A 333 -9.40 -15.18 10.52
CA PRO A 333 -8.83 -13.86 10.22
C PRO A 333 -7.35 -14.01 9.83
N GLY A 334 -7.00 -13.56 8.63
CA GLY A 334 -5.66 -13.71 8.04
C GLY A 334 -5.49 -14.87 7.05
N GLY A 335 -6.56 -15.61 6.75
CA GLY A 335 -6.63 -16.56 5.64
C GLY A 335 -5.73 -17.80 5.79
N ARG A 336 -5.40 -18.42 4.65
CA ARG A 336 -4.62 -19.67 4.58
C ARG A 336 -3.30 -19.67 5.37
N PRO A 337 -2.43 -18.63 5.33
CA PRO A 337 -1.15 -18.69 6.04
C PRO A 337 -1.33 -18.77 7.56
N VAL A 338 -2.31 -18.07 8.12
CA VAL A 338 -2.60 -18.12 9.58
C VAL A 338 -3.13 -19.49 9.99
N LEU A 339 -3.99 -20.10 9.18
CA LEU A 339 -4.49 -21.46 9.42
C LEU A 339 -3.34 -22.48 9.47
N PHE A 340 -2.38 -22.39 8.55
CA PHE A 340 -1.22 -23.31 8.54
C PHE A 340 -0.29 -23.09 9.73
N SER A 341 -0.07 -21.84 10.15
CA SER A 341 0.72 -21.54 11.36
C SER A 341 0.06 -22.12 12.62
N LEU A 342 -1.26 -22.00 12.77
CA LEU A 342 -1.99 -22.59 13.90
C LEU A 342 -1.90 -24.12 13.89
N LEU A 343 -2.05 -24.73 12.72
CA LEU A 343 -1.95 -26.19 12.59
C LEU A 343 -0.54 -26.68 12.96
N ALA A 344 0.50 -25.97 12.53
CA ALA A 344 1.89 -26.29 12.87
C ALA A 344 2.14 -26.25 14.38
N VAL A 345 1.59 -25.25 15.08
CA VAL A 345 1.72 -25.14 16.55
C VAL A 345 1.00 -26.30 17.26
N VAL A 346 -0.20 -26.66 16.83
CA VAL A 346 -0.96 -27.78 17.41
C VAL A 346 -0.22 -29.11 17.20
N VAL A 347 0.34 -29.35 16.01
CA VAL A 347 1.13 -30.56 15.72
C VAL A 347 2.39 -30.60 16.58
N LEU A 348 3.10 -29.47 16.73
CA LEU A 348 4.30 -29.39 17.57
C LEU A 348 3.97 -29.70 19.04
N ALA A 349 2.86 -29.16 19.55
CA ALA A 349 2.40 -29.42 20.91
C ALA A 349 2.03 -30.89 21.13
N ALA A 350 1.36 -31.52 20.16
CA ALA A 350 1.02 -32.94 20.20
C ALA A 350 2.28 -33.83 20.20
N LEU A 351 3.27 -33.51 19.37
CA LEU A 351 4.55 -34.24 19.32
C LEU A 351 5.30 -34.16 20.65
N VAL A 352 5.37 -32.97 21.26
CA VAL A 352 5.98 -32.77 22.58
C VAL A 352 5.24 -33.59 23.65
N GLY A 353 3.90 -33.61 23.60
CA GLY A 353 3.07 -34.43 24.49
C GLY A 353 3.33 -35.93 24.33
N CYS A 354 3.41 -36.43 23.10
CA CYS A 354 3.72 -37.83 22.81
C CYS A 354 5.11 -38.23 23.30
N VAL A 355 6.14 -37.39 23.09
CA VAL A 355 7.50 -37.64 23.60
C VAL A 355 7.51 -37.69 25.13
N ALA A 356 6.76 -36.81 25.80
CA ALA A 356 6.64 -36.83 27.26
C ALA A 356 5.95 -38.10 27.77
N LEU A 357 4.90 -38.59 27.09
CA LEU A 357 4.21 -39.83 27.43
C LEU A 357 5.08 -41.07 27.21
N LEU A 358 5.80 -41.15 26.09
CA LEU A 358 6.73 -42.24 25.79
C LEU A 358 7.85 -42.33 26.83
N ARG A 359 8.39 -41.19 27.27
CA ARG A 359 9.40 -41.15 28.34
C ARG A 359 8.84 -41.60 29.70
N ARG A 360 7.57 -41.33 29.99
CA ARG A 360 6.91 -41.83 31.21
C ARG A 360 6.63 -43.34 31.14
N GLY A 361 6.28 -43.87 29.97
CA GLY A 361 6.06 -45.31 29.78
C GLY A 361 7.33 -46.13 29.94
N ALA A 362 8.46 -45.67 29.39
CA ALA A 362 9.74 -46.37 29.49
C ALA A 362 10.31 -46.41 30.93
N ALA A 363 9.95 -45.43 31.77
CA ALA A 363 10.34 -45.42 33.19
C ALA A 363 9.51 -46.39 34.05
N ALA A 364 8.33 -46.80 33.57
CA ALA A 364 7.42 -47.70 34.29
C ALA A 364 7.65 -49.19 33.98
N SER A 365 8.33 -49.53 32.88
CA SER A 365 8.62 -50.91 32.48
C SER A 365 9.95 -51.46 32.99
N GLY A 366 10.65 -50.72 33.87
CA GLY A 366 11.83 -51.22 34.56
C GLY A 366 11.46 -52.24 35.64
N HIS A 367 11.08 -53.46 35.23
CA HIS A 367 11.15 -54.62 36.12
C HIS A 367 12.64 -54.92 36.43
N PRO A 368 12.96 -55.26 37.69
CA PRO A 368 14.34 -55.53 38.13
C PRO A 368 14.96 -56.75 37.44
#